data_AF-A0A1Y2HEK4-F1
#
_entry.id   AF-A0A1Y2HEK4-F1
#
_cell.length_a   1.000
_cell.length_b   1.000
_cell.length_c   1.000
_cell.angle_alpha   90.00
_cell.angle_beta   90.00
_cell.angle_gamma   90.00
#
_symmetry.space_group_name_H-M   'P 1'
#
loop_
_entity.id
_entity.type
_entity.pdbx_description
1 polymer ?
#
loop_
_entity_poly.entity_id
_entity_poly.type
_entity_poly.pdbx_seq_one_letter_code
_entity_poly.pdbx_strand_id
1 'polypeptide(L)'
;MHESYVPEAKPGTELARGELRFPGDLYTPLWKRGTARNKEAMCRLCPPEQWFCVKISAYWYHLHFLHGVSSATGVPFTGPVAERYNADLRIREGQCHKCNKWVPLDPARPTVVKVPEIYWWKHAQKCHSKK
;
A
#
# COMPACT_ATOMS: atom_id res chain seq x y z
N MET A 1 -20.87 -11.17 6.05
CA MET A 1 -21.48 -9.99 6.68
C MET A 1 -20.34 -9.13 7.22
N HIS A 2 -19.85 -8.17 6.43
CA HIS A 2 -18.95 -7.15 6.97
C HIS A 2 -19.87 -6.10 7.59
N GLU A 3 -20.01 -6.15 8.91
CA GLU A 3 -20.65 -5.10 9.68
C GLU A 3 -20.06 -3.76 9.27
N SER A 4 -20.92 -2.82 8.90
CA SER A 4 -20.52 -1.52 8.40
C SER A 4 -19.94 -0.67 9.53
N TYR A 5 -18.66 -0.90 9.86
CA TYR A 5 -17.91 -0.08 10.79
C TYR A 5 -17.95 1.39 10.36
N VAL A 6 -18.55 2.22 11.22
CA VAL A 6 -18.55 3.67 11.12
C VAL A 6 -17.53 4.17 12.14
N PRO A 7 -16.42 4.78 11.73
CA PRO A 7 -15.42 5.26 12.67
C PRO A 7 -15.96 6.46 13.46
N GLU A 8 -15.48 6.62 14.69
CA GLU A 8 -15.85 7.75 15.53
C GLU A 8 -15.37 9.08 14.91
N ALA A 9 -16.27 10.06 14.88
CA ALA A 9 -15.93 11.42 14.47
C ALA A 9 -15.09 12.09 15.58
N LYS A 10 -13.96 12.71 15.21
CA LYS A 10 -13.25 13.59 16.15
C LYS A 10 -14.06 14.89 16.33
N PRO A 11 -14.20 15.43 17.56
CA PRO A 11 -14.86 16.71 17.79
C PRO A 11 -14.29 17.81 16.89
N GLY A 12 -15.16 18.56 16.22
CA GLY A 12 -14.77 19.65 15.31
C GLY A 12 -14.27 19.20 13.93
N THR A 13 -14.37 17.92 13.57
CA THR A 13 -14.07 17.43 12.22
C THR A 13 -15.27 16.72 11.60
N GLU A 14 -15.61 17.12 10.38
CA GLU A 14 -16.65 16.44 9.61
C GLU A 14 -16.12 15.10 9.10
N LEU A 15 -16.86 14.02 9.37
CA LEU A 15 -16.60 12.67 8.87
C LEU A 15 -17.41 12.47 7.58
N ALA A 16 -16.72 12.18 6.48
CA ALA A 16 -17.33 11.99 5.17
C ALA A 16 -17.03 10.59 4.63
N ARG A 17 -18.07 9.91 4.14
CA ARG A 17 -17.93 8.64 3.42
C ARG A 17 -17.57 8.91 1.96
N GLY A 18 -16.52 8.28 1.47
CA GLY A 18 -16.11 8.33 0.07
C GLY A 18 -16.80 7.27 -0.78
N GLU A 19 -17.02 7.59 -2.06
CA GLU A 19 -17.38 6.63 -3.08
C GLU A 19 -16.13 5.91 -3.60
N LEU A 20 -16.22 4.59 -3.76
CA LEU A 20 -15.13 3.78 -4.32
C LEU A 20 -15.12 3.91 -5.83
N ARG A 21 -13.93 3.82 -6.45
CA ARG A 21 -13.82 3.83 -7.91
C ARG A 21 -14.48 2.62 -8.55
N PHE A 22 -14.45 1.49 -7.86
CA PHE A 22 -15.06 0.22 -8.24
C PHE A 22 -15.20 -0.70 -7.01
N PRO A 23 -16.05 -1.75 -7.06
CA PRO A 23 -16.15 -2.74 -5.98
C PRO A 23 -14.81 -3.41 -5.69
N GLY A 24 -14.34 -3.35 -4.43
CA GLY A 24 -13.07 -3.95 -4.01
C GLY A 24 -11.84 -3.03 -4.12
N ASP A 25 -12.00 -1.76 -4.49
CA ASP A 25 -10.91 -0.77 -4.50
C ASP A 25 -10.32 -0.58 -3.09
N LEU A 26 -9.18 -1.20 -2.82
CA LEU A 26 -8.47 -1.17 -1.53
C LEU A 26 -7.75 0.16 -1.28
N TYR A 27 -7.51 0.97 -2.31
CA TYR A 27 -6.77 2.23 -2.16
C TYR A 27 -7.67 3.40 -1.80
N THR A 28 -8.89 3.47 -2.35
CA THR A 28 -9.75 4.63 -2.09
C THR A 28 -10.26 4.58 -0.65
N PRO A 29 -10.01 5.63 0.16
CA PRO A 29 -10.46 5.65 1.54
C PRO A 29 -11.98 5.76 1.58
N LEU A 30 -12.60 4.78 2.25
CA LEU A 30 -14.04 4.78 2.48
C LEU A 30 -14.45 5.90 3.44
N TRP A 31 -13.57 6.28 4.36
CA TRP A 31 -13.80 7.34 5.33
C TRP A 31 -12.68 8.38 5.26
N LYS A 32 -13.09 9.65 5.22
CA LYS A 32 -12.23 10.83 5.21
C LYS A 32 -12.72 11.78 6.29
N ARG A 33 -11.83 12.52 6.93
CA ARG A 33 -12.21 13.55 7.90
C ARG A 33 -11.32 14.77 7.84
N GLY A 34 -11.79 15.85 8.45
CA GLY A 34 -11.06 17.10 8.58
C GLY A 34 -10.96 17.86 7.25
N THR A 35 -10.44 19.08 7.34
CA THR A 35 -10.38 20.01 6.21
C THR A 35 -8.95 20.48 5.97
N ALA A 36 -8.68 20.91 4.75
CA ALA A 36 -7.40 21.49 4.35
C ALA A 36 -6.19 20.71 4.91
N ARG A 37 -5.36 21.34 5.76
CA ARG A 37 -4.08 20.76 6.25
C ARG A 37 -4.25 19.53 7.13
N ASN A 38 -5.43 19.37 7.74
CA ASN A 38 -5.75 18.28 8.64
C ASN A 38 -6.65 17.23 7.96
N LYS A 39 -6.68 17.22 6.62
CA LYS A 39 -7.44 16.22 5.87
C LYS A 39 -6.78 14.85 6.04
N GLU A 40 -7.50 13.93 6.65
CA GLU A 40 -7.06 12.57 6.92
C GLU A 40 -7.92 11.55 6.17
N ALA A 41 -7.31 10.42 5.86
CA ALA A 41 -7.94 9.26 5.25
C ALA A 41 -7.70 8.04 6.14
N MET A 42 -8.74 7.24 6.33
CA MET A 42 -8.67 6.03 7.14
C MET A 42 -8.18 4.84 6.30
N CYS A 43 -7.18 4.12 6.81
CA CYS A 43 -6.78 2.82 6.29
C CYS A 43 -7.62 1.74 6.97
N ARG A 44 -8.37 0.98 6.17
CA ARG A 44 -9.21 -0.15 6.61
C ARG A 44 -8.49 -1.51 6.61
N LEU A 45 -7.22 -1.52 6.22
CA LEU A 45 -6.40 -2.73 6.15
C LEU A 45 -5.55 -2.93 7.42
N CYS A 46 -5.49 -1.91 8.29
CA CYS A 46 -4.84 -2.02 9.59
C CYS A 46 -5.81 -2.55 10.65
N PRO A 47 -5.35 -3.46 11.53
CA PRO A 47 -5.99 -3.74 12.80
C PRO A 47 -5.24 -3.06 13.96
N PRO A 48 -5.82 -2.09 14.69
CA PRO A 48 -7.06 -1.36 14.39
C PRO A 48 -6.88 -0.38 13.23
N GLU A 49 -7.98 0.18 12.72
CA GLU A 49 -7.97 1.17 11.66
C GLU A 49 -7.16 2.41 12.07
N GLN A 50 -6.39 2.96 11.11
CA GLN A 50 -5.51 4.10 11.35
C GLN A 50 -5.81 5.24 10.40
N TRP A 51 -5.67 6.47 10.90
CA TRP A 51 -5.88 7.69 10.13
C TRP A 51 -4.55 8.29 9.70
N PHE A 52 -4.43 8.65 8.43
CA PHE A 52 -3.21 9.22 7.87
C PHE A 52 -3.49 10.53 7.15
N CYS A 53 -2.59 11.50 7.32
CA CYS A 53 -2.68 12.78 6.62
C CYS A 53 -2.54 12.59 5.10
N VAL A 54 -3.50 13.14 4.35
CA VAL A 54 -3.53 13.04 2.89
C VAL A 54 -2.59 14.04 2.25
N LYS A 55 -2.49 15.26 2.79
CA LYS A 55 -1.73 16.36 2.17
C LYS A 55 -0.23 16.08 2.04
N ILE A 56 0.35 15.36 3.00
CA ILE A 56 1.77 14.99 2.98
C ILE A 56 1.98 13.58 2.39
N SER A 57 0.98 13.02 1.72
CA SER A 57 1.00 11.68 1.13
C SER A 57 1.22 10.53 2.14
N ALA A 58 1.05 10.75 3.45
CA ALA A 58 1.26 9.70 4.46
C ALA A 58 0.35 8.49 4.19
N TYR A 59 -0.91 8.72 3.81
CA TYR A 59 -1.85 7.67 3.42
C TYR A 59 -1.36 6.84 2.22
N TRP A 60 -0.81 7.52 1.20
CA TRP A 60 -0.29 6.86 0.00
C TRP A 60 0.94 6.00 0.32
N TYR A 61 1.91 6.56 1.05
CA TYR A 61 3.11 5.83 1.49
C TYR A 61 2.73 4.61 2.33
N HIS A 62 1.77 4.78 3.25
CA HIS A 62 1.29 3.70 4.09
C HIS A 62 0.71 2.56 3.24
N LEU A 63 -0.25 2.82 2.36
CA LEU A 63 -0.84 1.77 1.52
C LEU A 63 0.17 1.10 0.59
N HIS A 64 1.12 1.84 0.01
CA HIS A 64 2.12 1.28 -0.90
C HIS A 64 3.12 0.39 -0.19
N PHE A 65 3.61 0.78 0.99
CA PHE A 65 4.76 0.14 1.62
C PHE A 65 4.41 -0.74 2.83
N LEU A 66 3.20 -0.63 3.39
CA LEU A 66 2.71 -1.52 4.45
C LEU A 66 1.68 -2.53 3.94
N HIS A 67 0.93 -2.19 2.89
CA HIS A 67 -0.13 -3.06 2.36
C HIS A 67 0.07 -3.47 0.90
N GLY A 68 1.08 -2.93 0.21
CA GLY A 68 1.35 -3.27 -1.18
C GLY A 68 0.22 -2.91 -2.13
N VAL A 69 -0.59 -1.88 -1.84
CA VAL A 69 -1.73 -1.50 -2.68
C VAL A 69 -1.35 -0.37 -3.63
N SER A 70 -1.61 -0.55 -4.92
CA SER A 70 -1.34 0.44 -5.96
C SER A 70 -2.37 1.58 -5.93
N SER A 71 -1.89 2.81 -6.00
CA SER A 71 -2.77 3.99 -6.12
C SER A 71 -3.41 4.08 -7.50
N ALA A 72 -2.73 3.56 -8.53
CA ALA A 72 -3.22 3.60 -9.90
C ALA A 72 -4.36 2.60 -10.12
N THR A 73 -4.21 1.36 -9.64
CA THR A 73 -5.16 0.29 -9.91
C THR A 73 -6.16 0.07 -8.77
N GLY A 74 -5.85 0.51 -7.54
CA GLY A 74 -6.72 0.26 -6.38
C GLY A 74 -6.66 -1.14 -5.82
N VAL A 75 -5.78 -1.99 -6.33
CA VAL A 75 -5.62 -3.39 -5.91
C VAL A 75 -4.15 -3.65 -5.51
N PRO A 76 -3.85 -4.78 -4.87
CA PRO A 76 -2.47 -5.14 -4.52
C PRO A 76 -1.55 -5.18 -5.74
N PHE A 77 -0.28 -4.86 -5.55
CA PHE A 77 0.74 -5.02 -6.57
C PHE A 77 0.83 -6.50 -6.97
N THR A 78 0.85 -6.75 -8.27
CA THR A 78 1.13 -8.08 -8.81
C THR A 78 2.47 -8.58 -8.29
N GLY A 79 2.49 -9.83 -7.83
CA GLY A 79 3.71 -10.52 -7.42
C GLY A 79 4.67 -10.79 -8.58
N PRO A 80 5.85 -11.35 -8.29
CA PRO A 80 6.78 -11.79 -9.31
C PRO A 80 6.18 -12.96 -10.13
N VAL A 81 6.56 -13.05 -11.41
CA VAL A 81 6.12 -14.17 -12.28
C VAL A 81 6.96 -15.42 -12.09
N ALA A 82 8.16 -15.25 -11.52
CA ALA A 82 9.06 -16.32 -11.15
C ALA A 82 9.92 -15.85 -9.97
N GLU A 83 10.34 -16.77 -9.11
CA GLU A 83 11.29 -16.50 -8.04
C GLU A 83 12.53 -17.37 -8.21
N ARG A 84 13.69 -16.84 -7.80
CA ARG A 84 14.95 -17.57 -7.79
C ARG A 84 15.78 -17.20 -6.56
N TYR A 85 16.70 -18.08 -6.20
CA TYR A 85 17.74 -17.77 -5.22
C TYR A 85 19.04 -17.43 -5.95
N ASN A 86 19.59 -16.24 -5.69
CA ASN A 86 20.90 -15.83 -6.19
C ASN A 86 21.97 -16.24 -5.17
N ALA A 87 22.74 -17.29 -5.49
CA ALA A 87 23.74 -17.85 -4.57
C ALA A 87 24.91 -16.89 -4.28
N ASP A 88 25.32 -16.08 -5.26
CA ASP A 88 26.44 -15.14 -5.12
C ASP A 88 26.08 -14.02 -4.16
N LEU A 89 24.87 -13.47 -4.29
CA LEU A 89 24.35 -12.40 -3.44
C LEU A 89 23.67 -12.92 -2.16
N ARG A 90 23.39 -14.23 -2.09
CA ARG A 90 22.66 -14.90 -1.01
C ARG A 90 21.28 -14.28 -0.73
N ILE A 91 20.56 -13.87 -1.77
CA ILE A 91 19.23 -13.24 -1.67
C ILE A 91 18.23 -13.95 -2.60
N ARG A 92 16.94 -13.89 -2.25
CA ARG A 92 15.87 -14.21 -3.21
C ARG A 92 15.62 -13.03 -4.15
N GLU A 93 15.31 -13.36 -5.39
CA GLU A 93 14.91 -12.42 -6.42
C GLU A 93 13.60 -12.84 -7.07
N GLY A 94 12.77 -11.86 -7.42
CA GLY A 94 11.55 -12.06 -8.19
C GLY A 94 11.67 -11.47 -9.59
N GLN A 95 11.15 -12.13 -10.61
CA GLN A 95 11.11 -11.62 -11.98
C GLN A 95 9.88 -10.73 -12.20
N CYS A 96 10.10 -9.50 -12.66
CA CYS A 96 9.03 -8.55 -12.96
C CYS A 96 8.37 -8.85 -14.30
N HIS A 97 7.05 -9.04 -14.31
CA HIS A 97 6.24 -9.25 -15.53
C HIS A 97 6.35 -8.12 -16.56
N LYS A 98 6.73 -6.91 -16.11
CA LYS A 98 6.72 -5.72 -16.93
C LYS A 98 8.07 -5.37 -17.53
N CYS A 99 9.11 -5.33 -16.70
CA CYS A 99 10.47 -4.99 -17.16
C CYS A 99 11.37 -6.21 -17.35
N ASN A 100 10.89 -7.41 -17.04
CA ASN A 100 11.61 -8.69 -17.14
C ASN A 100 12.92 -8.77 -16.31
N LYS A 101 13.16 -7.81 -15.42
CA LYS A 101 14.33 -7.80 -14.53
C LYS A 101 14.07 -8.65 -13.29
N TRP A 102 15.14 -9.26 -12.80
CA TRP A 102 15.20 -9.87 -11.47
C TRP A 102 15.40 -8.77 -10.43
N VAL A 103 14.53 -8.75 -9.42
CA VAL A 103 14.47 -7.73 -8.39
C VAL A 103 14.65 -8.40 -7.03
N PRO A 104 15.52 -7.87 -6.16
CA PRO A 104 15.66 -8.38 -4.79
C PRO A 104 14.33 -8.42 -4.05
N LEU A 105 14.06 -9.55 -3.40
CA LEU A 105 12.94 -9.73 -2.47
C LEU A 105 13.38 -9.58 -1.01
N ASP A 106 14.66 -9.90 -0.74
CA ASP A 106 15.25 -9.86 0.59
C ASP A 106 16.19 -8.64 0.75
N PRO A 107 16.44 -8.20 2.00
CA PRO A 107 17.48 -7.21 2.25
C PRO A 107 18.88 -7.77 1.90
N ALA A 108 19.76 -6.91 1.39
CA ALA A 108 21.15 -7.28 1.10
C ALA A 108 21.99 -7.62 2.36
N ARG A 109 21.52 -7.19 3.54
CA ARG A 109 22.09 -7.56 4.84
C ARG A 109 20.98 -8.13 5.71
N PRO A 110 21.25 -9.14 6.56
CA PRO A 110 20.25 -9.68 7.46
C PRO A 110 19.79 -8.60 8.44
N THR A 111 18.60 -8.05 8.21
CA THR A 111 17.97 -7.07 9.08
C THR A 111 16.52 -7.47 9.29
N VAL A 112 15.96 -7.12 10.45
CA VAL A 112 14.54 -7.31 10.69
C VAL A 112 13.79 -6.28 9.87
N VAL A 113 13.02 -6.75 8.90
CA VAL A 113 12.18 -5.92 8.05
C VAL A 113 10.74 -6.12 8.50
N LYS A 114 10.03 -5.04 8.82
CA LYS A 114 8.64 -5.09 9.30
C LYS A 114 7.68 -5.70 8.27
N VAL A 115 8.00 -5.54 6.99
CA VAL A 115 7.22 -5.99 5.84
C VAL A 115 8.18 -6.69 4.88
N PRO A 116 8.21 -8.03 4.85
CA PRO A 116 9.12 -8.77 3.97
C PRO A 116 9.02 -8.36 2.50
N GLU A 117 7.83 -8.09 2.00
CA GLU A 117 7.52 -7.79 0.60
C GLU A 117 7.90 -6.36 0.17
N ILE A 118 8.35 -5.50 1.09
CA ILE A 118 8.57 -4.07 0.83
C ILE A 118 9.56 -3.81 -0.31
N TYR A 119 10.55 -4.69 -0.51
CA TYR A 119 11.53 -4.56 -1.59
C TYR A 119 10.87 -4.71 -2.96
N TRP A 120 9.99 -5.71 -3.09
CA TRP A 120 9.18 -5.91 -4.28
C TRP A 120 8.23 -4.73 -4.51
N TRP A 121 7.53 -4.28 -3.48
CA TRP A 121 6.56 -3.17 -3.61
C TRP A 121 7.22 -1.85 -4.00
N LYS A 122 8.44 -1.57 -3.53
CA LYS A 122 9.25 -0.43 -3.99
C LYS A 122 9.56 -0.49 -5.48
N HIS A 123 9.82 -1.67 -6.02
CA HIS A 123 9.98 -1.85 -7.45
C HIS A 123 8.65 -1.68 -8.19
N ALA A 124 7.61 -2.40 -7.75
CA ALA A 124 6.28 -2.38 -8.36
C ALA A 124 5.70 -0.96 -8.45
N GLN A 125 5.83 -0.16 -7.38
CA GLN A 125 5.39 1.24 -7.35
C GLN A 125 6.00 2.08 -8.49
N LYS A 126 7.29 1.89 -8.78
CA LYS A 126 8.03 2.64 -9.81
C LYS A 126 7.86 2.06 -11.21
N CYS A 127 7.73 0.74 -11.31
CA CYS A 127 7.72 0.02 -12.59
C CYS A 127 6.29 -0.16 -13.11
N HIS A 128 5.37 -0.67 -12.29
CA HIS A 128 4.03 -1.03 -12.73
C HIS A 128 3.17 0.21 -13.06
N SER A 129 3.54 1.40 -12.58
CA SER A 129 2.85 2.67 -12.85
C SER A 129 3.17 3.33 -14.20
N LYS A 130 4.31 3.03 -14.84
CA LYS A 130 4.75 3.70 -16.08
C LYS A 130 4.21 3.00 -17.33
N LYS A 131 3.41 3.64 -18.17
CA LYS A 131 2.99 3.03 -19.45
C LYS A 131 4.20 2.64 -20.30
#